data_AF-A0A314LDL0-F1
#
_entry.id   AF-A0A314LDL0-F1
#
_cell.length_a   1.000
_cell.length_b   1.000
_cell.length_c   1.000
_cell.angle_alpha   90.00
_cell.angle_beta   90.00
_cell.angle_gamma   90.00
#
_symmetry.space_group_name_H-M   'P 1'
#
loop_
_entity.id
_entity.type
_entity.pdbx_description
1 polymer ?
#
loop_
_entity_poly.entity_id
_entity_poly.type
_entity_poly.pdbx_seq_one_letter_code
_entity_poly.pdbx_strand_id
1 'polypeptide(L)'
;IFFMLDNSEARKVRGPTLLKDIWKMPPGKTIDVQFNSRNQYIGKEGRKLASFLGIIARTVELTPLHVDDWRSFSNDEKKKMVEFLR
;
A
#
# COMPACT_ATOMS: atom_id res chain seq x y z
N ILE A 1 5.43 4.56 24.52
CA ILE A 1 5.72 3.24 25.15
C ILE A 1 7.15 2.90 24.77
N PHE A 2 8.04 2.88 25.77
CA PHE A 2 9.44 2.48 25.64
C PHE A 2 9.51 0.97 25.36
N PHE A 3 10.31 0.54 24.39
CA PHE A 3 10.67 -0.88 24.24
C PHE A 3 11.95 -1.15 25.03
N MET A 4 11.84 -1.99 26.05
CA MET A 4 12.98 -2.65 26.70
C MET A 4 13.65 -3.57 25.67
N LEU A 5 14.94 -3.39 25.42
CA LEU A 5 15.75 -4.29 24.60
C LEU A 5 16.06 -5.54 25.43
N ASP A 6 15.24 -6.56 25.28
CA ASP A 6 15.57 -7.90 25.75
C ASP A 6 16.67 -8.50 24.85
N ASN A 7 17.71 -9.03 25.48
CA ASN A 7 18.92 -9.53 24.84
C ASN A 7 18.72 -11.00 24.39
N SER A 8 17.62 -11.24 23.68
CA SER A 8 17.35 -12.50 22.99
C SER A 8 17.81 -12.35 21.53
N GLU A 9 18.58 -13.31 20.99
CA GLU A 9 18.97 -13.30 19.58
C GLU A 9 17.79 -12.91 18.68
N ALA A 10 17.94 -11.81 17.92
CA ALA A 10 16.85 -11.23 17.18
C ALA A 10 16.15 -12.30 16.31
N ARG A 11 14.90 -12.62 16.66
CA ARG A 11 14.13 -13.67 15.99
C ARG A 11 14.10 -13.35 14.49
N LYS A 12 14.53 -14.32 13.65
CA LYS A 12 14.42 -14.20 12.19
C LYS A 12 12.94 -14.05 11.82
N VAL A 13 12.54 -12.83 11.49
CA VAL A 13 11.23 -12.51 10.94
C VAL A 13 11.33 -12.41 9.42
N ARG A 14 10.19 -12.62 8.75
CA ARG A 14 10.10 -12.33 7.32
C ARG A 14 10.21 -10.82 7.12
N GLY A 15 11.08 -10.39 6.21
CA GLY A 15 11.21 -8.99 5.84
C GLY A 15 9.93 -8.42 5.20
N PRO A 16 9.85 -7.09 5.05
CA PRO A 16 8.68 -6.44 4.47
C PRO A 16 8.45 -6.89 3.01
N THR A 17 7.17 -6.95 2.62
CA THR A 17 6.81 -7.18 1.21
C THR A 17 7.03 -5.89 0.43
N LEU A 18 7.82 -5.94 -0.65
CA LEU A 18 8.23 -4.77 -1.43
C LEU A 18 7.55 -4.65 -2.81
N LEU A 19 7.06 -5.75 -3.38
CA LEU A 19 6.40 -5.80 -4.71
C LEU A 19 7.18 -5.09 -5.83
N LYS A 20 8.50 -5.32 -5.92
CA LYS A 20 9.42 -4.62 -6.85
C LYS A 20 8.97 -4.66 -8.32
N ASP A 21 8.31 -5.73 -8.74
CA ASP A 21 7.85 -5.90 -10.12
C ASP A 21 6.71 -4.95 -10.47
N ILE A 22 5.87 -4.57 -9.49
CA ILE A 22 4.79 -3.59 -9.68
C ILE A 22 5.39 -2.18 -9.83
N TRP A 23 6.40 -1.84 -9.02
CA TRP A 23 7.09 -0.55 -9.12
C TRP A 23 7.85 -0.34 -10.44
N LYS A 24 8.28 -1.43 -11.08
CA LYS A 24 9.01 -1.42 -12.35
C LYS A 24 8.12 -1.68 -13.56
N MET A 25 6.80 -1.67 -13.37
CA MET A 25 5.86 -1.97 -14.44
C MET A 25 5.94 -0.89 -15.53
N PRO A 26 5.93 -1.26 -16.83
CA PRO A 26 5.98 -0.28 -17.90
C PRO A 26 4.78 0.66 -17.85
N PRO A 27 4.94 1.94 -18.22
CA PRO A 27 3.80 2.83 -18.40
C PRO A 27 2.75 2.23 -19.33
N GLY A 28 1.47 2.32 -18.96
CA GLY A 28 0.35 1.78 -19.75
C GLY A 28 0.10 0.29 -19.61
N LYS A 29 0.86 -0.43 -18.76
CA LYS A 29 0.50 -1.79 -18.34
C LYS A 29 -0.33 -1.74 -17.06
N THR A 30 -1.38 -2.58 -17.01
CA THR A 30 -2.27 -2.70 -15.85
C THR A 30 -2.31 -4.15 -15.38
N ILE A 31 -2.65 -4.35 -14.09
CA ILE A 31 -2.90 -5.67 -13.51
C ILE A 31 -4.41 -5.81 -13.31
N ASP A 32 -5.03 -6.76 -14.00
CA ASP A 32 -6.45 -7.00 -13.86
C ASP A 32 -6.75 -7.70 -12.53
N VAL A 33 -7.53 -7.02 -11.70
CA VAL A 33 -7.97 -7.54 -10.40
C VAL A 33 -9.43 -7.98 -10.53
N GLN A 34 -9.68 -9.24 -10.18
CA GLN A 34 -11.04 -9.77 -10.15
C GLN A 34 -11.75 -9.35 -8.88
N PHE A 35 -13.04 -9.04 -9.00
CA PHE A 35 -13.93 -8.69 -7.90
C PHE A 35 -15.08 -9.68 -7.81
N ASN A 36 -15.51 -10.01 -6.60
CA ASN A 36 -16.73 -10.79 -6.38
C ASN A 36 -17.98 -9.89 -6.38
N SER A 37 -19.16 -10.48 -6.23
CA SER A 37 -20.45 -9.77 -6.19
C SER A 37 -20.60 -8.78 -5.02
N ARG A 38 -19.67 -8.80 -4.06
CA ARG A 38 -19.62 -7.87 -2.92
C ARG A 38 -18.54 -6.80 -3.11
N ASN A 39 -18.00 -6.63 -4.32
CA ASN A 39 -16.91 -5.72 -4.64
C ASN A 39 -15.63 -5.98 -3.83
N GLN A 40 -15.39 -7.22 -3.40
CA GLN A 40 -14.14 -7.60 -2.75
C GLN A 40 -13.20 -8.18 -3.79
N TYR A 41 -11.93 -7.78 -3.74
CA TYR A 41 -10.90 -8.36 -4.60
C TYR A 41 -10.67 -9.84 -4.26
N ILE A 42 -10.55 -10.68 -5.29
CA ILE A 42 -10.33 -12.12 -5.14
C ILE A 42 -9.08 -12.57 -5.91
N GLY A 43 -8.56 -13.76 -5.56
CA GLY A 43 -7.44 -14.38 -6.25
C GLY A 43 -6.05 -13.83 -5.88
N LYS A 44 -5.06 -14.13 -6.73
CA LYS A 44 -3.65 -13.76 -6.51
C LYS A 44 -3.42 -12.26 -6.69
N GLU A 45 -4.02 -11.68 -7.73
CA GLU A 45 -3.86 -10.26 -8.04
C GLU A 45 -4.54 -9.36 -6.99
N GLY A 46 -5.70 -9.77 -6.46
CA GLY A 46 -6.32 -9.06 -5.33
C GLY A 46 -5.43 -9.00 -4.08
N ARG A 47 -4.71 -10.08 -3.77
CA ARG A 47 -3.73 -10.07 -2.66
C ARG A 47 -2.53 -9.17 -2.92
N LYS A 48 -2.08 -9.06 -4.18
CA LYS A 48 -1.03 -8.11 -4.56
C LYS A 48 -1.53 -6.67 -4.41
N LEU A 49 -2.74 -6.37 -4.87
CA LEU A 49 -3.34 -5.04 -4.69
C LEU A 49 -3.43 -4.66 -3.20
N ALA A 50 -3.95 -5.55 -2.35
CA ALA A 50 -4.02 -5.30 -0.91
C ALA A 50 -2.64 -5.01 -0.29
N SER A 51 -1.63 -5.78 -0.70
CA SER A 51 -0.25 -5.59 -0.24
C SER A 51 0.35 -4.28 -0.74
N PHE A 52 0.06 -3.90 -1.99
CA PHE A 52 0.55 -2.66 -2.60
C PHE A 52 -0.06 -1.42 -1.94
N LEU A 53 -1.37 -1.42 -1.74
CA LEU A 53 -2.06 -0.38 -0.97
C LEU A 53 -1.51 -0.24 0.44
N GLY A 54 -1.20 -1.36 1.10
CA GLY A 54 -0.55 -1.35 2.41
C GLY A 54 0.88 -0.80 2.40
N ILE A 55 1.61 -0.85 1.28
CA ILE A 55 2.91 -0.18 1.13
C ILE A 55 2.69 1.32 1.00
N ILE A 56 1.82 1.74 0.07
CA ILE A 56 1.50 3.15 -0.19
C ILE A 56 1.03 3.86 1.08
N ALA A 57 0.11 3.24 1.83
CA ALA A 57 -0.39 3.80 3.07
C ALA A 57 0.71 4.03 4.11
N ARG A 58 1.80 3.26 4.11
CA ARG A 58 2.94 3.43 5.03
C ARG A 58 4.04 4.34 4.49
N THR A 59 3.98 4.73 3.23
CA THR A 59 4.94 5.63 2.59
C THR A 59 4.40 7.04 2.70
N VAL A 60 4.97 7.83 3.61
CA VAL A 60 4.51 9.19 3.95
C VAL A 60 4.56 10.12 2.73
N GLU A 61 5.51 9.91 1.83
CA GLU A 61 5.65 10.68 0.59
C GLU A 61 4.51 10.41 -0.41
N LEU A 62 3.86 9.24 -0.32
CA LEU A 62 2.80 8.81 -1.24
C LEU A 62 1.41 8.93 -0.64
N THR A 63 1.31 8.87 0.69
CA THR A 63 0.07 9.09 1.42
C THR A 63 0.33 10.08 2.54
N PRO A 64 -0.26 11.29 2.47
CA PRO A 64 -0.19 12.25 3.56
C PRO A 64 -1.06 11.77 4.72
N LEU A 65 -0.52 10.88 5.53
CA LEU A 65 -1.13 10.42 6.79
C LEU A 65 -1.13 11.50 7.89
N HIS A 66 -0.64 12.71 7.59
CA HIS A 66 -0.65 13.83 8.52
C HIS A 66 -2.02 14.52 8.62
N VAL A 67 -3.00 14.07 7.82
CA VAL A 67 -4.35 14.61 7.79
C VAL A 67 -5.28 13.68 8.58
N ASP A 68 -5.74 14.15 9.73
CA ASP A 68 -6.57 13.35 10.65
C ASP A 68 -8.00 13.10 10.13
N ASP A 69 -8.51 13.97 9.25
CA ASP A 69 -9.82 13.82 8.60
C ASP A 69 -9.67 13.77 7.08
N TRP A 70 -10.08 12.66 6.46
CA TRP A 70 -10.12 12.50 5.01
C TRP A 70 -10.88 13.63 4.29
N ARG A 71 -11.87 14.27 4.93
CA ARG A 71 -12.58 15.43 4.36
C ARG A 71 -11.69 16.66 4.25
N SER A 72 -10.73 16.82 5.15
CA SER A 72 -9.77 17.92 5.13
C SER A 72 -8.63 17.73 4.13
N PHE A 73 -8.48 16.51 3.61
CA PHE A 73 -7.52 16.23 2.54
C PHE A 73 -8.00 16.85 1.22
N SER A 74 -7.16 17.69 0.59
CA SER A 74 -7.59 18.49 -0.56
C SER A 74 -7.94 17.62 -1.76
N ASN A 75 -8.87 18.07 -2.60
CA ASN A 75 -9.25 17.33 -3.81
C ASN A 75 -8.09 17.17 -4.80
N ASP A 76 -7.18 18.14 -4.84
CA ASP A 76 -6.00 18.08 -5.71
C ASP A 76 -5.01 17.00 -5.26
N GLU A 77 -4.78 16.87 -3.96
CA GLU A 77 -3.91 15.81 -3.44
C GLU A 77 -4.56 14.43 -3.56
N LYS A 78 -5.87 14.32 -3.35
CA LYS A 78 -6.65 13.10 -3.66
C LYS A 78 -6.50 12.70 -5.11
N LYS A 79 -6.60 13.66 -6.03
CA LYS A 79 -6.47 13.42 -7.47
C LYS A 79 -5.07 12.93 -7.82
N LYS A 80 -4.01 13.56 -7.29
CA LYS A 80 -2.62 13.10 -7.47
C LYS A 80 -2.42 11.67 -6.98
N MET A 81 -2.97 11.33 -5.81
CA MET A 81 -2.90 9.98 -5.26
C MET A 81 -3.60 8.95 -6.15
N VAL A 82 -4.77 9.28 -6.71
CA VAL A 82 -5.51 8.39 -7.62
C VAL A 82 -4.81 8.26 -8.98
N GLU A 83 -4.25 9.35 -9.52
CA GLU A 83 -3.48 9.32 -10.77
C GLU A 83 -2.21 8.47 -10.65
N PHE A 84 -1.54 8.51 -9.50
CA PHE A 84 -0.40 7.65 -9.22
C PHE A 84 -0.75 6.14 -9.20
N LEU A 85 -1.98 5.80 -8.81
CA LEU A 85 -2.47 4.42 -8.76
C LEU A 85 -3.02 3.90 -10.10
N ARG A 86 -3.15 4.76 -11.10
CA ARG A 86 -3.72 4.48 -12.41
C ARG A 86 -2.66 4.07 -13.42
#